data_AF-A0AAU7NQV9-F1
#
_entry.id   AF-A0AAU7NQV9-F1
#
_cell.length_a   1.000
_cell.length_b   1.000
_cell.length_c   1.000
_cell.angle_alpha   90.00
_cell.angle_beta   90.00
_cell.angle_gamma   90.00
#
_symmetry.space_group_name_H-M   'P 1'
#
loop_
_entity.id
_entity.type
_entity.pdbx_description
1 polymer ?
#
loop_
_entity_poly.entity_id
_entity_poly.type
_entity_poly.pdbx_seq_one_letter_code
_entity_poly.pdbx_strand_id
1 'polypeptide(L)'
;MPRNEETVTTKLQRIAEKARNEPNCQFTSLFHLMTVEMLWGCFDALRNHAASGIDGVTKQQYENNLLENLQQLVGKLHRMAYIPQPVQRVYIPSPGLIS
;
A
#
# COMPACT_ATOMS: atom_id res chain seq x y z
N MET A 1 -20.02 12.02 -20.47
CA MET A 1 -20.32 11.92 -19.02
C MET A 1 -19.18 11.18 -18.34
N PRO A 2 -18.21 11.83 -17.66
CA PRO A 2 -17.24 11.07 -16.89
C PRO A 2 -17.83 10.81 -15.50
N ARG A 3 -18.34 9.60 -15.28
CA ARG A 3 -18.69 9.08 -13.95
C ARG A 3 -17.43 8.42 -13.37
N ASN A 4 -16.41 9.19 -13.00
CA ASN A 4 -15.23 8.60 -12.32
C ASN A 4 -14.38 9.56 -11.47
N GLU A 5 -14.92 10.69 -11.01
CA GLU A 5 -14.21 11.68 -10.18
C GLU A 5 -14.23 11.36 -8.67
N GLU A 6 -14.60 10.14 -8.27
CA GLU A 6 -14.55 9.76 -6.85
C GLU A 6 -13.10 9.50 -6.40
N THR A 7 -12.70 10.18 -5.33
CA THR A 7 -11.39 10.00 -4.69
C THR A 7 -11.23 8.56 -4.15
N VAL A 8 -9.98 8.12 -4.02
CA VAL A 8 -9.64 6.79 -3.45
C VAL A 8 -10.26 6.61 -2.07
N THR A 9 -10.19 7.65 -1.23
CA THR A 9 -10.75 7.65 0.14
C THR A 9 -12.24 7.37 0.13
N THR A 10 -13.00 8.03 -0.76
CA THR A 10 -14.44 7.81 -0.91
C THR A 10 -14.75 6.38 -1.34
N LYS A 11 -13.98 5.82 -2.29
CA LYS A 11 -14.15 4.44 -2.75
C LYS A 11 -13.92 3.41 -1.63
N LEU A 12 -12.88 3.59 -0.82
CA LEU A 12 -12.59 2.73 0.33
C LEU A 12 -13.66 2.81 1.43
N GLN A 13 -14.18 4.02 1.71
CA GLN A 13 -15.27 4.20 2.66
C GLN A 13 -16.53 3.43 2.25
N ARG A 14 -16.90 3.48 0.97
CA ARG A 14 -18.06 2.75 0.44
C ARG A 14 -17.89 1.23 0.54
N ILE A 15 -16.67 0.73 0.33
CA ILE A 15 -16.36 -0.70 0.52
C ILE A 15 -16.52 -1.08 1.99
N ALA A 16 -16.00 -0.28 2.91
CA ALA A 16 -16.13 -0.51 4.34
C ALA A 16 -17.60 -0.46 4.80
N GLU A 17 -18.38 0.49 4.31
CA GLU A 17 -19.83 0.58 4.55
C GLU A 17 -20.56 -0.65 4.03
N LYS A 18 -20.29 -1.05 2.78
CA LYS A 18 -20.91 -2.24 2.20
C LYS A 18 -20.54 -3.50 2.97
N ALA A 19 -19.28 -3.67 3.34
CA ALA A 19 -18.83 -4.82 4.14
C ALA A 19 -19.50 -4.87 5.52
N ARG A 20 -19.77 -3.72 6.14
CA ARG A 20 -20.50 -3.64 7.42
C ARG A 20 -21.99 -3.98 7.28
N ASN A 21 -22.63 -3.48 6.22
CA ASN A 21 -24.08 -3.62 6.04
C ASN A 21 -24.47 -4.96 5.39
N GLU A 22 -23.59 -5.56 4.60
CA GLU A 22 -23.81 -6.81 3.89
C GLU A 22 -22.69 -7.80 4.22
N PRO A 23 -22.71 -8.47 5.39
CA PRO A 23 -21.62 -9.35 5.83
C PRO A 23 -21.40 -10.57 4.92
N ASN A 24 -22.40 -10.93 4.11
CA ASN A 24 -22.31 -12.03 3.13
C ASN A 24 -21.87 -11.54 1.73
N CYS A 25 -21.62 -10.24 1.53
CA CYS A 25 -21.18 -9.70 0.25
C CYS A 25 -19.76 -10.16 -0.08
N GLN A 26 -19.58 -10.74 -1.26
CA GLN A 26 -18.27 -11.11 -1.78
C GLN A 26 -17.78 -10.03 -2.74
N PHE A 27 -16.62 -9.45 -2.45
CA PHE A 27 -15.92 -8.56 -3.37
C PHE A 27 -15.15 -9.41 -4.37
N THR A 28 -15.56 -9.38 -5.64
CA THR A 28 -14.98 -10.22 -6.69
C THR A 28 -13.65 -9.68 -7.23
N SER A 29 -13.40 -8.38 -7.10
CA SER A 29 -12.10 -7.77 -7.40
C SER A 29 -11.94 -6.43 -6.68
N LEU A 30 -10.83 -6.27 -5.96
CA LEU A 30 -10.38 -5.00 -5.39
C LEU A 30 -9.21 -4.40 -6.18
N PHE A 31 -8.68 -5.11 -7.18
CA PHE A 31 -7.47 -4.72 -7.91
C PHE A 31 -7.63 -3.39 -8.66
N HIS A 32 -8.84 -3.06 -9.11
CA HIS A 32 -9.13 -1.79 -9.77
C HIS A 32 -8.95 -0.56 -8.86
N LEU A 33 -8.80 -0.76 -7.54
CA LEU A 33 -8.52 0.31 -6.57
C LEU A 33 -7.03 0.60 -6.46
N MET A 34 -6.17 -0.33 -6.86
CA MET A 34 -4.71 -0.19 -6.82
C MET A 34 -4.26 0.75 -7.94
N THR A 35 -4.51 2.04 -7.76
CA THR A 35 -4.09 3.12 -8.67
C THR A 35 -2.87 3.85 -8.12
N VAL A 36 -2.24 4.69 -8.95
CA VAL A 36 -1.09 5.49 -8.53
C VAL A 36 -1.47 6.43 -7.38
N GLU A 37 -2.65 7.03 -7.43
CA GLU A 37 -3.18 7.93 -6.40
C GLU A 37 -3.39 7.19 -5.06
N MET A 38 -3.86 5.93 -5.11
CA MET A 38 -4.00 5.12 -3.89
C MET A 38 -2.63 4.83 -3.27
N LEU A 39 -1.67 4.37 -4.09
CA LEU A 39 -0.34 4.04 -3.59
C LEU A 39 0.41 5.28 -3.11
N TRP A 40 0.14 6.45 -3.71
CA TRP A 40 0.65 7.72 -3.24
C TRP A 40 0.16 8.02 -1.82
N GLY A 41 -1.15 7.93 -1.58
CA GLY A 41 -1.70 8.10 -0.23
C GLY A 41 -1.14 7.08 0.78
N CYS A 42 -0.89 5.84 0.34
CA CYS A 42 -0.20 4.84 1.15
C CYS A 42 1.25 5.24 1.46
N PHE A 43 1.99 5.78 0.48
CA PHE A 43 3.37 6.24 0.65
C PHE A 43 3.46 7.38 1.68
N ASP A 44 2.54 8.34 1.61
CA ASP A 44 2.48 9.45 2.57
C ASP A 44 2.23 8.94 4.00
N ALA A 45 1.39 7.91 4.15
CA ALA A 45 1.10 7.27 5.44
C ALA A 45 2.25 6.42 6.00
N LEU A 46 3.29 6.10 5.22
CA LEU A 46 4.44 5.34 5.71
C LEU A 46 5.23 6.15 6.75
N ARG A 47 5.72 5.47 7.80
CA ARG A 47 6.59 6.09 8.80
C ARG A 47 7.88 6.60 8.15
N ASN A 48 8.22 7.87 8.40
CA ASN A 48 9.38 8.52 7.78
C ASN A 48 10.73 7.88 8.15
N HIS A 49 10.84 7.30 9.34
CA HIS A 49 12.05 6.64 9.84
C HIS A 49 11.91 5.10 9.87
N ALA A 50 11.15 4.53 8.93
CA ALA A 50 11.15 3.08 8.75
C ALA A 50 12.56 2.62 8.36
N ALA A 51 13.02 1.52 8.97
CA ALA A 51 14.25 0.85 8.54
C ALA A 51 14.12 0.46 7.07
N SER A 52 15.21 0.58 6.31
CA SER A 52 15.26 0.07 4.94
C SER A 52 15.09 -1.45 4.93
N GLY A 53 14.49 -1.96 3.86
CA GLY A 53 14.39 -3.40 3.64
C GLY A 53 15.74 -4.03 3.29
N ILE A 54 15.72 -5.31 2.91
CA ILE A 54 16.92 -6.05 2.48
C ILE A 54 17.59 -5.39 1.27
N ASP A 55 16.83 -4.69 0.44
CA ASP A 55 17.32 -3.93 -0.72
C ASP A 55 18.04 -2.62 -0.34
N GLY A 56 18.01 -2.23 0.94
CA GLY A 56 18.64 -1.01 1.44
C GLY A 56 17.92 0.28 1.02
N VAL A 57 16.79 0.20 0.30
CA VAL A 57 16.08 1.37 -0.21
C VAL A 57 15.31 2.05 0.93
N THR A 58 15.68 3.29 1.25
CA THR A 58 14.97 4.10 2.25
C THR A 58 13.75 4.78 1.63
N LYS A 59 12.79 5.21 2.48
CA LYS A 59 11.64 6.02 2.02
C LYS A 59 12.08 7.24 1.20
N GLN A 60 13.11 7.95 1.67
CA GLN A 60 13.65 9.13 0.99
C GLN A 60 14.27 8.80 -0.37
N GLN A 61 15.00 7.67 -0.48
CA GLN A 61 15.55 7.24 -1.77
C GLN A 61 14.46 6.86 -2.75
N TYR A 62 13.40 6.20 -2.27
CA TYR A 62 12.23 5.85 -3.09
C TYR A 62 11.47 7.10 -3.55
N GLU A 63 11.39 8.12 -2.71
CA GLU A 63 10.70 9.39 -2.98
C GLU A 63 11.30 10.17 -4.16
N ASN A 64 12.61 10.07 -4.37
CA ASN A 64 13.32 10.80 -5.43
C ASN A 64 12.71 10.57 -6.83
N ASN A 65 12.16 9.39 -7.09
CA ASN A 65 11.46 9.04 -8.34
C ASN A 65 10.04 8.51 -8.05
N LEU A 66 9.34 9.10 -7.07
CA LEU A 66 8.10 8.56 -6.53
C LEU A 66 7.07 8.20 -7.61
N LEU A 67 6.73 9.14 -8.50
CA LEU A 67 5.70 8.92 -9.52
C LEU A 67 6.04 7.73 -10.44
N GLU A 68 7.27 7.67 -10.93
CA GLU A 68 7.71 6.57 -11.81
C GLU A 68 7.70 5.23 -11.07
N ASN A 69 8.22 5.21 -9.84
CA ASN A 69 8.23 4.02 -9.00
C ASN A 69 6.81 3.49 -8.76
N LEU A 70 5.85 4.38 -8.49
CA LEU A 70 4.44 4.03 -8.30
C LEU A 70 3.79 3.53 -9.59
N GLN A 71 4.04 4.17 -10.74
CA GLN A 71 3.54 3.72 -12.04
C GLN A 71 4.04 2.33 -12.40
N GLN A 72 5.34 2.07 -12.20
CA GLN A 72 5.92 0.75 -12.40
C GLN A 72 5.32 -0.29 -11.46
N LEU A 73 5.12 0.07 -10.18
CA LEU A 73 4.52 -0.82 -9.18
C LEU A 73 3.07 -1.18 -9.54
N VAL A 74 2.24 -0.20 -9.88
CA VAL A 74 0.87 -0.44 -10.37
C VAL A 74 0.89 -1.36 -11.59
N GLY A 75 1.77 -1.10 -12.56
CA GLY A 75 1.91 -1.93 -13.75
C GLY A 75 2.34 -3.37 -13.45
N LYS A 76 3.16 -3.60 -12.42
CA LYS A 76 3.53 -4.95 -11.97
C LYS A 76 2.38 -5.64 -11.24
N LEU A 77 1.66 -4.91 -10.37
CA LEU A 77 0.50 -5.42 -9.64
C LEU A 77 -0.59 -5.88 -10.60
N HIS A 78 -0.98 -5.05 -11.57
CA HIS A 78 -2.06 -5.35 -12.51
C HIS A 78 -1.75 -6.53 -13.44
N ARG A 79 -0.46 -6.79 -13.70
CA ARG A 79 0.00 -7.94 -14.50
C ARG A 79 0.34 -9.17 -13.65
N MET A 80 0.05 -9.14 -12.34
CA MET A 80 0.39 -10.22 -11.40
C MET A 80 1.89 -10.57 -11.39
N ALA A 81 2.74 -9.59 -11.69
CA ALA A 81 4.19 -9.74 -11.81
C ALA A 81 4.97 -9.11 -10.64
N TYR A 82 4.26 -8.57 -9.64
CA TYR A 82 4.89 -8.04 -8.44
C TYR A 82 5.29 -9.19 -7.52
N ILE A 83 6.60 -9.29 -7.24
CA ILE A 83 7.17 -10.23 -6.29
C ILE A 83 7.81 -9.40 -5.17
N PRO A 84 7.26 -9.40 -3.95
CA PRO A 84 7.84 -8.66 -2.84
C PRO A 84 9.16 -9.27 -2.39
N GLN A 85 10.08 -8.43 -1.94
CA GLN A 85 11.33 -8.90 -1.33
C GLN A 85 11.05 -9.56 0.03
N PRO A 86 11.87 -10.53 0.45
CA PRO A 86 11.74 -11.13 1.77
C PRO A 86 11.87 -10.06 2.86
N VAL A 87 11.08 -10.20 3.93
CA VAL A 87 11.08 -9.25 5.06
C VAL A 87 12.31 -9.50 5.92
N GLN A 88 13.09 -8.44 6.19
CA GLN A 88 14.18 -8.50 7.15
C GLN A 88 13.62 -8.67 8.56
N ARG A 89 13.90 -9.81 9.21
CA ARG A 89 13.58 -10.01 10.63
C ARG A 89 14.61 -9.29 11.49
N VAL A 90 14.16 -8.31 12.25
CA VAL A 90 14.96 -7.66 13.30
C VAL A 90 14.27 -7.93 14.63
N TYR A 91 15.01 -8.53 15.57
CA TYR A 91 14.52 -8.73 16.94
C TYR A 91 14.75 -7.45 17.73
N ILE A 92 13.65 -6.75 18.04
CA ILE A 92 13.69 -5.58 18.92
C ILE A 92 13.48 -6.10 20.36
N PRO A 93 14.46 -5.98 21.27
CA PRO A 93 14.30 -6.40 22.64
C PRO A 93 13.18 -5.59 23.31
N SER A 94 12.27 -6.28 24.01
CA SER A 94 11.22 -5.64 24.78
C SER A 94 11.82 -5.02 26.05
N PRO A 95 11.52 -3.75 26.38
CA PRO A 95 11.99 -3.14 27.62
C PRO A 95 11.31 -3.83 28.82
N GLY A 96 12.02 -4.78 29.44
CA GLY A 96 11.51 -5.49 30.63
C GLY A 96 12.13 -6.87 30.88
N LEU A 97 12.82 -7.48 29.92
CA LEU A 97 13.60 -8.70 30.17
C LEU A 97 15.05 -8.30 30.52
N ILE A 98 15.25 -8.00 31.80
CA ILE A 98 16.57 -7.86 32.41
C ILE A 98 17.05 -9.30 32.70
N SER A 99 18.21 -9.67 32.16
CA SER A 99 18.95 -10.88 32.56
C SER A 99 19.57 -10.70 33.95
#